data_AF-A0A358S777-F1
#
_entry.id   AF-A0A358S777-F1
#
_cell.length_a   1.000
_cell.length_b   1.000
_cell.length_c   1.000
_cell.angle_alpha   90.00
_cell.angle_beta   90.00
_cell.angle_gamma   90.00
#
_symmetry.space_group_name_H-M   'P 1'
#
loop_
_entity.id
_entity.type
_entity.pdbx_description
1 polymer ?
#
loop_
_entity_poly.entity_id
_entity_poly.type
_entity_poly.pdbx_seq_one_letter_code
_entity_poly.pdbx_strand_id
1 'polypeptide(L)'
;MKSRIELLKEKRNLLLEAFEETQVDFKNPEECILAIAKNSGKIEEMKSLDEMLREMTSLSEEGERSLEEEIHKLLLGTKGNLEVIIKGLQKEKRVTTESMTDFARIRSIANSYVKTAQGPVFVDRDFE
;
A
#
# COMPACT_ATOMS: atom_id res chain seq x y z
N MET A 1 10.24 -34.34 -2.39
CA MET A 1 9.03 -33.50 -2.52
C MET A 1 8.56 -33.17 -1.12
N LYS A 2 8.26 -31.90 -0.83
CA LYS A 2 7.60 -31.52 0.42
C LYS A 2 6.22 -32.18 0.46
N SER A 3 5.77 -32.60 1.65
CA SER A 3 4.41 -33.08 1.86
C SER A 3 3.40 -31.93 1.83
N ARG A 4 2.12 -32.24 1.58
CA ARG A 4 1.04 -31.25 1.58
C ARG A 4 0.98 -30.46 2.89
N ILE A 5 1.09 -31.16 4.02
CA ILE A 5 1.08 -30.54 5.35
C ILE A 5 2.28 -29.62 5.60
N GLU A 6 3.45 -29.91 5.03
CA GLU A 6 4.62 -29.01 5.09
C GLU A 6 4.38 -27.74 4.29
N LEU A 7 3.79 -27.85 3.09
CA LEU A 7 3.43 -26.68 2.28
C LEU A 7 2.36 -25.81 2.95
N LEU A 8 1.36 -26.43 3.59
CA LEU A 8 0.36 -25.69 4.38
C LEU A 8 0.99 -24.95 5.56
N LYS A 9 1.93 -25.57 6.28
CA LYS A 9 2.66 -24.91 7.37
C LYS A 9 3.51 -23.74 6.88
N GLU A 10 4.17 -23.90 5.73
CA GLU A 10 4.94 -22.84 5.08
C GLU A 10 4.04 -21.67 4.68
N LYS A 11 2.90 -21.96 4.04
CA LYS A 11 1.88 -20.97 3.70
C LYS A 11 1.36 -20.23 4.94
N ARG A 12 1.07 -20.96 6.02
CA ARG A 12 0.63 -20.37 7.30
C ARG A 12 1.69 -19.44 7.88
N ASN A 13 2.96 -19.86 7.94
CA ASN A 13 4.02 -19.03 8.50
C ASN A 13 4.19 -17.73 7.70
N LEU A 14 4.19 -17.84 6.38
CA LEU A 14 4.32 -16.69 5.50
C LEU A 14 3.11 -15.73 5.63
N LEU A 15 1.91 -16.28 5.84
CA LEU A 15 0.72 -15.50 6.17
C LEU A 15 0.77 -14.85 7.55
N LEU A 16 1.38 -15.51 8.53
CA LEU A 16 1.53 -14.97 9.88
C LEU A 16 2.47 -13.76 9.86
N GLU A 17 3.61 -13.87 9.17
CA GLU A 17 4.53 -12.75 8.94
C GLU A 17 3.85 -11.61 8.17
N ALA A 18 3.11 -11.95 7.11
CA ALA A 18 2.32 -10.97 6.35
C ALA A 18 1.32 -10.23 7.26
N PHE A 19 0.61 -10.97 8.12
CA PHE A 19 -0.35 -10.41 9.06
C PHE A 19 0.32 -9.47 10.07
N GLU A 20 1.43 -9.88 10.69
CA GLU A 20 2.17 -9.06 11.64
C GLU A 20 2.70 -7.78 11.00
N GLU A 21 3.24 -7.86 9.78
CA GLU A 21 3.70 -6.68 9.03
C GLU A 21 2.59 -5.70 8.65
N THR A 22 1.32 -6.12 8.67
CA THR A 22 0.18 -5.23 8.45
C THR A 22 -0.35 -4.57 9.73
N GLN A 23 0.18 -4.92 10.90
CA GLN A 23 -0.13 -4.27 12.17
C GLN A 23 0.72 -3.01 12.39
N VAL A 24 0.54 -2.03 11.51
CA VAL A 24 1.26 -0.75 11.54
C VAL A 24 0.40 0.38 12.04
N ASP A 25 1.02 1.49 12.45
CA ASP A 25 0.26 2.71 12.75
C ASP A 25 -0.30 3.30 11.45
N PHE A 26 -1.62 3.21 11.28
CA PHE A 26 -2.33 3.74 10.12
C PHE A 26 -2.21 5.26 9.95
N LYS A 27 -1.73 5.97 10.97
CA LYS A 27 -1.46 7.41 10.91
C LYS A 27 -0.09 7.73 10.32
N ASN A 28 0.78 6.74 10.14
CA ASN A 28 2.09 6.91 9.50
C ASN A 28 2.03 6.39 8.05
N PRO A 29 1.93 7.29 7.04
CA PRO A 29 1.84 6.89 5.64
C PRO A 29 3.07 6.11 5.15
N GLU A 30 4.26 6.39 5.68
CA GLU A 30 5.50 5.71 5.28
C GLU A 30 5.49 4.25 5.74
N GLU A 31 5.13 4.00 7.01
CA GLU A 31 4.96 2.63 7.53
C GLU A 31 3.88 1.86 6.76
N CYS A 32 2.76 2.52 6.44
CA CYS A 32 1.69 1.98 5.63
C CYS A 32 2.16 1.55 4.22
N ILE A 33 2.96 2.38 3.54
CA ILE A 33 3.51 2.08 2.22
C ILE A 33 4.50 0.91 2.30
N LEU A 34 5.37 0.91 3.32
CA LEU A 34 6.34 -0.17 3.54
C LEU A 34 5.65 -1.51 3.82
N ALA A 35 4.57 -1.51 4.61
CA ALA A 35 3.78 -2.71 4.90
C ALA A 35 3.18 -3.32 3.62
N ILE A 36 2.59 -2.50 2.74
CA ILE A 36 2.07 -2.94 1.45
C ILE A 36 3.20 -3.49 0.57
N ALA A 37 4.32 -2.78 0.49
CA ALA A 37 5.44 -3.17 -0.36
C ALA A 37 5.99 -4.56 0.06
N LYS A 38 6.21 -4.79 1.37
CA LYS A 38 6.68 -6.09 1.89
C LYS A 38 5.66 -7.22 1.66
N ASN A 39 4.37 -6.93 1.83
CA ASN A 39 3.31 -7.90 1.59
C ASN A 39 3.19 -8.31 0.11
N SER A 40 3.53 -7.43 -0.83
CA SER A 40 3.42 -7.75 -2.25
C SER A 40 4.34 -8.91 -2.68
N GLY A 41 5.57 -8.98 -2.17
CA GLY A 41 6.48 -10.11 -2.40
C GLY A 41 5.93 -11.42 -1.82
N LYS A 42 5.42 -11.37 -0.59
CA LYS A 42 4.80 -12.52 0.09
C LYS A 42 3.59 -13.06 -0.68
N ILE A 43 2.81 -12.20 -1.32
CA ILE A 43 1.67 -12.64 -2.15
C ILE A 43 2.11 -13.50 -3.34
N GLU A 44 3.23 -13.17 -3.99
CA GLU A 44 3.74 -13.99 -5.09
C GLU A 44 4.25 -15.36 -4.60
N GLU A 45 4.91 -15.39 -3.43
CA GLU A 45 5.32 -16.65 -2.79
C GLU A 45 4.10 -17.52 -2.41
N MET A 46 3.03 -16.91 -1.88
CA MET A 46 1.78 -17.62 -1.60
C MET A 46 1.13 -18.21 -2.85
N LYS A 47 1.16 -17.49 -3.99
CA LYS A 47 0.62 -18.02 -5.25
C LYS A 47 1.38 -19.26 -5.71
N SER A 48 2.70 -19.26 -5.59
CA SER A 48 3.52 -20.43 -5.91
C SER A 48 3.19 -21.62 -4.99
N LEU A 49 3.00 -21.37 -3.68
CA LEU A 49 2.54 -22.40 -2.74
C LEU A 49 1.16 -22.95 -3.11
N ASP A 50 0.23 -22.07 -3.52
CA ASP A 50 -1.12 -22.47 -3.94
C ASP A 50 -1.13 -23.32 -5.20
N GLU A 51 -0.23 -23.04 -6.16
CA GLU A 51 -0.08 -23.86 -7.36
C GLU A 51 0.44 -25.26 -7.00
N MET A 52 1.49 -25.35 -6.18
CA MET A 52 2.01 -26.65 -5.69
C MET A 52 0.97 -27.43 -4.87
N LEU A 53 0.17 -26.75 -4.04
CA LEU A 53 -0.90 -27.36 -3.25
C LEU A 53 -2.07 -27.87 -4.12
N ARG A 54 -2.33 -27.25 -5.28
CA ARG A 54 -3.37 -27.69 -6.23
C ARG A 54 -2.96 -28.94 -7.00
N GLU A 55 -1.68 -29.09 -7.31
CA GLU A 55 -1.15 -30.25 -8.02
C GLU A 55 -1.15 -31.52 -7.16
N MET A 56 -1.20 -31.38 -5.82
CA MET A 56 -1.32 -32.51 -4.92
C MET A 56 -2.75 -33.05 -4.85
N THR A 57 -3.02 -34.11 -5.61
CA THR A 57 -4.24 -34.94 -5.45
C THR A 57 -4.11 -35.86 -4.23
N SER A 58 -4.14 -35.30 -3.01
CA SER A 58 -4.27 -36.09 -1.78
C SER A 58 -5.60 -35.80 -1.09
N LEU A 59 -6.20 -36.85 -0.51
CA LEU A 59 -7.33 -36.69 0.40
C LEU A 59 -6.86 -35.91 1.63
N SER A 60 -7.55 -34.82 1.95
CA SER A 60 -7.23 -33.96 3.08
C SER A 60 -7.37 -34.73 4.39
N GLU A 61 -6.28 -34.81 5.16
CA GLU A 61 -6.28 -35.39 6.50
C GLU A 61 -6.88 -34.42 7.53
N GLU A 62 -7.39 -34.94 8.64
CA GLU A 62 -8.08 -34.16 9.68
C GLU A 62 -7.19 -33.04 10.28
N GLY A 63 -5.86 -33.27 10.33
CA GLY A 63 -4.88 -32.26 10.74
C GLY A 63 -4.64 -31.13 9.72
N GLU A 64 -4.98 -31.34 8.45
CA GLU A 64 -4.90 -30.30 7.42
C GLU A 64 -6.06 -29.32 7.51
N ARG A 65 -7.26 -29.78 7.90
CA ARG A 65 -8.44 -28.91 8.06
C ARG A 65 -8.21 -27.79 9.08
N SER A 66 -7.62 -28.12 10.23
CA SER A 66 -7.28 -27.12 11.24
C SER A 66 -6.29 -26.07 10.72
N LEU A 67 -5.32 -26.50 9.91
CA LEU A 67 -4.34 -25.60 9.28
C LEU A 67 -4.99 -24.72 8.22
N GLU A 68 -5.87 -25.29 7.40
CA GLU A 68 -6.64 -24.56 6.38
C GLU A 68 -7.56 -23.51 7.03
N GLU A 69 -8.19 -23.81 8.16
CA GLU A 69 -8.97 -22.84 8.95
C GLU A 69 -8.11 -21.70 9.51
N GLU A 70 -6.93 -22.02 10.05
CA GLU A 70 -5.98 -21.02 10.56
C GLU A 70 -5.49 -20.09 9.45
N ILE A 71 -5.09 -20.68 8.31
CA ILE A 71 -4.72 -19.96 7.08
C ILE A 71 -5.86 -19.04 6.63
N HIS A 72 -7.10 -19.53 6.64
CA HIS A 72 -8.26 -18.73 6.25
C HIS A 72 -8.48 -17.52 7.18
N LYS A 73 -8.35 -17.71 8.50
CA LYS A 73 -8.45 -16.61 9.47
C LYS A 73 -7.35 -15.57 9.27
N LEU A 74 -6.11 -16.00 9.05
CA LEU A 74 -4.97 -15.11 8.78
C LEU A 74 -5.17 -14.32 7.47
N LEU A 75 -5.68 -14.97 6.42
CA LEU A 75 -6.01 -14.31 5.15
C LEU A 75 -7.06 -13.20 5.34
N LEU A 76 -8.14 -13.50 6.08
CA LEU A 76 -9.18 -12.51 6.36
C LEU A 76 -8.64 -11.33 7.18
N GLY A 77 -7.83 -11.60 8.21
CA GLY A 77 -7.19 -10.58 9.03
C GLY A 77 -6.26 -9.68 8.21
N THR A 78 -5.36 -10.28 7.43
CA THR A 78 -4.39 -9.57 6.57
C THR A 78 -5.11 -8.72 5.53
N LYS A 79 -6.15 -9.27 4.88
CA LYS A 79 -6.99 -8.52 3.94
C LYS A 79 -7.65 -7.32 4.63
N GLY A 80 -8.24 -7.51 5.80
CA GLY A 80 -8.87 -6.44 6.56
C GLY A 80 -7.90 -5.31 6.90
N ASN A 81 -6.70 -5.65 7.37
CA ASN A 81 -5.66 -4.66 7.68
C ASN A 81 -5.23 -3.88 6.42
N LEU A 82 -4.97 -4.57 5.31
CA LEU A 82 -4.60 -3.92 4.04
C LEU A 82 -5.70 -2.99 3.51
N GLU A 83 -6.97 -3.36 3.65
CA GLU A 83 -8.09 -2.49 3.26
C GLU A 83 -8.12 -1.19 4.08
N VAL A 84 -7.82 -1.27 5.38
CA VAL A 84 -7.72 -0.09 6.26
C VAL A 84 -6.55 0.79 5.84
N ILE A 85 -5.37 0.20 5.62
CA ILE A 85 -4.16 0.90 5.16
C ILE A 85 -4.45 1.64 3.85
N ILE A 86 -5.03 0.97 2.86
CA ILE A 86 -5.34 1.55 1.54
C ILE A 86 -6.32 2.72 1.67
N LYS A 87 -7.37 2.58 2.49
CA LYS A 87 -8.32 3.68 2.74
C LYS A 87 -7.63 4.89 3.40
N GLY A 88 -6.73 4.64 4.35
CA GLY A 88 -5.91 5.68 4.99
C GLY A 88 -5.06 6.44 3.97
N LEU A 89 -4.29 5.72 3.15
CA LEU A 89 -3.44 6.30 2.11
C LEU A 89 -4.24 7.06 1.04
N GLN A 90 -5.43 6.58 0.67
CA GLN A 90 -6.31 7.29 -0.26
C GLN A 90 -6.81 8.63 0.31
N LYS A 91 -7.14 8.66 1.61
CA LYS A 91 -7.52 9.89 2.30
C LYS A 91 -6.34 10.87 2.35
N GLU A 92 -5.15 10.39 2.71
CA GLU A 92 -3.94 11.20 2.78
C GLU A 92 -3.61 11.81 1.41
N LYS A 93 -3.61 10.98 0.35
CA LYS A 93 -3.42 11.42 -1.04
C LYS A 93 -4.36 12.58 -1.40
N ARG A 94 -5.62 12.50 -0.99
CA ARG A 94 -6.60 13.56 -1.24
C ARG A 94 -6.23 14.85 -0.51
N VAL A 95 -5.92 14.78 0.78
CA VAL A 95 -5.53 15.95 1.59
C VAL A 95 -4.26 16.62 1.05
N THR A 96 -3.25 15.82 0.67
CA THR A 96 -2.02 16.35 0.05
C THR A 96 -2.31 17.03 -1.28
N THR A 97 -3.17 16.44 -2.11
CA THR A 97 -3.55 17.03 -3.41
C THR A 97 -4.26 18.37 -3.23
N GLU A 98 -5.23 18.43 -2.31
CA GLU A 98 -5.95 19.66 -1.96
C GLU A 98 -4.97 20.75 -1.47
N SER A 99 -4.05 20.39 -0.57
CA SER A 99 -3.01 21.29 -0.05
C SER A 99 -2.07 21.82 -1.15
N MET A 100 -1.67 20.97 -2.10
CA MET A 100 -0.86 21.38 -3.25
C MET A 100 -1.61 22.34 -4.18
N THR A 101 -2.90 22.09 -4.42
CA THR A 101 -3.72 22.99 -5.24
C THR A 101 -3.91 24.35 -4.58
N ASP A 102 -4.09 24.39 -3.26
CA ASP A 102 -4.19 25.65 -2.52
C ASP A 102 -2.86 26.40 -2.51
N PHE A 103 -1.74 25.70 -2.31
CA PHE A 103 -0.41 26.29 -2.43
C PHE A 103 -0.17 26.89 -3.82
N ALA A 104 -0.53 26.17 -4.88
CA ALA A 104 -0.42 26.66 -6.25
C ALA A 104 -1.28 27.92 -6.50
N ARG A 105 -2.50 27.95 -5.94
CA ARG A 105 -3.40 29.11 -6.01
C ARG A 105 -2.79 30.31 -5.29
N ILE A 106 -2.34 30.14 -4.05
CA ILE A 106 -1.71 31.20 -3.24
C ILE A 106 -0.47 31.74 -3.95
N ARG A 107 0.38 30.86 -4.48
CA ARG A 107 1.57 31.25 -5.25
C ARG A 107 1.21 32.05 -6.51
N SER A 108 0.17 31.66 -7.22
CA SER A 108 -0.32 32.40 -8.41
C SER A 108 -0.78 33.81 -8.04
N ILE A 109 -1.55 33.94 -6.95
CA ILE A 109 -2.01 35.23 -6.42
C ILE A 109 -0.83 36.09 -5.97
N ALA A 110 0.12 35.54 -5.21
CA ALA A 110 1.30 36.28 -4.79
C ALA A 110 2.12 36.79 -5.99
N ASN A 111 2.29 35.96 -7.02
CA ASN A 111 2.97 36.36 -8.25
C ASN A 111 2.23 37.44 -9.05
N SER A 112 0.89 37.45 -9.04
CA SER A 112 0.13 38.52 -9.70
C SER A 112 0.30 39.85 -8.97
N TYR A 113 0.34 39.86 -7.63
CA TYR A 113 0.63 41.06 -6.84
C TYR A 113 2.06 41.60 -7.05
N VAL A 114 3.06 40.73 -7.16
CA VAL A 114 4.44 41.15 -7.46
C VAL A 114 4.53 41.78 -8.86
N LYS A 115 3.84 41.20 -9.85
CA LYS A 115 3.78 41.75 -11.21
C LYS A 115 3.03 43.07 -11.30
N THR A 116 2.02 43.30 -10.47
CA THR A 116 1.33 44.60 -10.43
C THR A 116 2.10 45.66 -9.63
N ALA A 117 2.89 45.26 -8.63
CA ALA A 117 3.76 46.17 -7.89
C ALA A 117 4.99 46.62 -8.70
N GLN A 118 5.51 45.76 -9.57
CA GLN A 118 6.48 46.12 -10.62
C GLN A 118 5.71 46.68 -11.82
N GLY A 119 5.30 47.95 -11.74
CA GLY A 119 4.60 48.63 -12.84
C GLY A 119 5.30 48.50 -14.21
N PRO A 120 4.61 48.77 -15.32
CA PRO A 120 5.19 48.66 -16.66
C PRO A 120 6.52 49.42 -16.73
N VAL A 121 7.60 48.69 -17.02
CA VAL A 121 8.87 49.31 -17.40
C VAL A 121 8.67 49.85 -18.80
N PHE A 122 8.25 51.12 -18.88
CA PHE A 122 8.31 51.88 -20.12
C PHE A 122 9.80 52.06 -20.44
N VAL A 123 10.30 51.24 -21.35
CA VAL A 123 11.59 51.49 -21.99
C VAL A 123 11.27 52.56 -23.02
N ASP A 124 11.58 53.83 -22.72
CA ASP A 124 11.58 54.89 -23.72
C ASP A 124 12.63 54.53 -24.78
N ARG A 125 12.18 53.79 -25.79
CA ARG A 125 12.83 53.75 -27.09
C ARG A 125 12.54 55.11 -27.69
N ASP A 126 13.41 56.08 -27.42
CA ASP A 126 13.71 57.23 -28.27
C ASP A 126 14.80 58.06 -27.57
N PHE A 127 16.04 57.57 -27.67
CA PHE A 127 17.23 58.41 -27.62
C PHE A 127 17.87 58.34 -29.02
N GLU A 128 17.39 59.20 -29.92
CA GLU A 128 18.13 59.68 -31.09
C GLU A 128 18.38 61.18 -30.95
#